data_AF-A0A7C6PPH1-F1
#
_entry.id   AF-A0A7C6PPH1-F1
#
_cell.length_a   1.000
_cell.length_b   1.000
_cell.length_c   1.000
_cell.angle_alpha   90.00
_cell.angle_beta   90.00
_cell.angle_gamma   90.00
#
_symmetry.space_group_name_H-M   'P 1'
#
loop_
_entity.id
_entity.type
_entity.pdbx_description
1 polymer ?
#
loop_
_entity_poly.entity_id
_entity_poly.type
_entity_poly.pdbx_seq_one_letter_code
_entity_poly.pdbx_strand_id
1 'polypeptide(L)'
;MQRVSYRRRKSAGLAVFLSLIAAGLGQIYLGSPVKGIFFILLEGALAVLSGVFQALIFVITKRPDLIRIDIRIASIMVAFILYNLIDAFVLARKINKPRYFIQRRR
;
A
#
# COMPACT_ATOMS: atom_id res chain seq x y z
N MET A 1 6.35 27.47 -28.91
CA MET A 1 5.59 27.29 -27.65
C MET A 1 5.53 25.82 -27.29
N GLN A 2 6.24 25.40 -26.25
CA GLN A 2 6.09 24.06 -25.66
C GLN A 2 4.83 24.07 -24.78
N ARG A 3 3.86 23.19 -25.05
CA ARG A 3 2.71 23.02 -24.14
C ARG A 3 3.13 22.11 -22.99
N VAL A 4 3.40 22.70 -21.83
CA VAL A 4 3.59 21.96 -20.58
C VAL A 4 2.22 21.44 -20.14
N SER A 5 1.97 20.14 -20.31
CA SER A 5 0.81 19.48 -19.71
C SER A 5 1.08 19.28 -18.22
N TYR A 6 0.48 20.11 -17.38
CA TYR A 6 0.50 19.92 -15.93
C TYR A 6 -0.41 18.75 -15.56
N ARG A 7 0.13 17.52 -15.48
CA ARG A 7 -0.58 16.46 -14.74
C ARG A 7 -0.76 16.94 -13.29
N ARG A 8 -1.99 16.83 -12.76
CA ARG A 8 -2.25 17.07 -11.34
C ARG A 8 -1.29 16.20 -10.52
N ARG A 9 -0.46 16.85 -9.70
CA ARG A 9 0.39 16.16 -8.73
C ARG A 9 -0.51 15.44 -7.74
N LYS A 10 -0.17 14.20 -7.42
CA LYS A 10 -0.87 13.43 -6.38
C LYS A 10 -0.18 13.62 -5.04
N SER A 11 -0.94 13.67 -3.95
CA SER A 11 -0.36 13.89 -2.62
C SER A 11 0.35 12.64 -2.13
N ALA A 12 1.63 12.77 -1.77
CA ALA A 12 2.41 11.66 -1.18
C ALA A 12 1.88 11.30 0.21
N GLY A 13 1.53 12.30 1.02
CA GLY A 13 0.96 12.08 2.34
C GLY A 13 -0.36 11.31 2.28
N LEU A 14 -1.24 11.65 1.33
CA LEU A 14 -2.49 10.91 1.14
C LEU A 14 -2.24 9.47 0.67
N ALA A 15 -1.27 9.24 -0.21
CA ALA A 15 -0.92 7.88 -0.65
C ALA A 15 -0.41 7.01 0.51
N VAL A 16 0.42 7.56 1.39
CA VAL A 16 0.90 6.86 2.60
C VAL A 16 -0.25 6.61 3.57
N PHE A 17 -1.11 7.62 3.80
CA PHE A 17 -2.28 7.47 4.67
C PHE A 17 -3.24 6.37 4.20
N LEU A 18 -3.53 6.32 2.90
CA LEU A 18 -4.34 5.24 2.34
C LEU A 18 -3.68 3.87 2.53
N SER A 19 -2.35 3.81 2.41
CA SER A 19 -1.57 2.58 2.61
C SER A 19 -1.51 2.13 4.08
N LEU A 20 -1.76 3.03 5.04
CA LEU A 20 -1.95 2.67 6.46
C LEU A 20 -3.30 2.02 6.73
N ILE A 21 -4.34 2.40 5.97
CA ILE A 21 -5.68 1.83 6.11
C ILE A 21 -5.70 0.40 5.59
N ALA A 22 -5.15 0.20 4.40
CA ALA A 22 -4.93 -1.13 3.82
C ALA A 22 -3.79 -1.05 2.81
N ALA A 23 -2.94 -2.07 2.83
CA ALA A 23 -1.82 -2.17 1.92
C ALA A 23 -2.33 -2.16 0.47
N GLY A 24 -1.73 -1.32 -0.39
CA GLY A 24 -2.10 -1.27 -1.80
C GLY A 24 -3.03 -0.11 -2.18
N LEU A 25 -3.80 0.45 -1.25
CA LEU A 25 -4.71 1.57 -1.56
C LEU A 25 -3.95 2.83 -2.03
N GLY A 26 -2.79 3.12 -1.43
CA GLY A 26 -1.93 4.21 -1.89
C GLY A 26 -1.45 4.02 -3.32
N GLN A 27 -1.10 2.79 -3.70
CA GLN A 27 -0.68 2.45 -5.06
C GLN A 27 -1.83 2.59 -6.05
N ILE A 28 -3.05 2.17 -5.71
CA ILE A 28 -4.26 2.39 -6.53
C ILE A 28 -4.50 3.89 -6.69
N TYR A 29 -4.47 4.67 -5.60
CA TYR A 29 -4.61 6.12 -5.65
C TYR A 29 -3.56 6.75 -6.56
N LEU A 30 -2.34 6.26 -6.57
CA LEU A 30 -1.26 6.75 -7.45
C LEU A 30 -1.38 6.27 -8.91
N GLY A 31 -2.38 5.47 -9.26
CA GLY A 31 -2.59 4.99 -10.62
C GLY A 31 -1.78 3.73 -10.96
N SER A 32 -1.40 2.94 -9.96
CA SER A 32 -0.81 1.61 -10.11
C SER A 32 -1.76 0.53 -9.59
N PRO A 33 -2.90 0.30 -10.27
CA PRO A 33 -3.96 -0.58 -9.77
C PRO A 33 -3.53 -2.04 -9.65
N VAL A 34 -2.78 -2.58 -10.61
CA VAL A 34 -2.30 -3.97 -10.58
C VAL A 34 -1.44 -4.22 -9.35
N LYS A 35 -0.51 -3.30 -9.05
CA LYS A 35 0.37 -3.39 -7.88
C LYS A 35 -0.42 -3.27 -6.58
N GLY A 36 -1.39 -2.35 -6.55
CA GLY A 36 -2.26 -2.17 -5.39
C GLY A 36 -3.11 -3.39 -5.09
N ILE A 37 -3.75 -3.99 -6.10
CA ILE A 37 -4.54 -5.23 -5.95
C ILE A 37 -3.66 -6.37 -5.45
N PHE A 38 -2.46 -6.52 -6.02
CA PHE A 38 -1.51 -7.53 -5.54
C PHE A 38 -1.17 -7.36 -4.05
N PHE A 39 -0.93 -6.12 -3.60
CA PHE A 39 -0.65 -5.84 -2.19
C PHE A 39 -1.85 -6.10 -1.26
N ILE A 40 -3.07 -5.79 -1.69
CA ILE A 40 -4.30 -6.11 -0.94
C ILE A 40 -4.42 -7.62 -0.76
N LEU A 41 -4.24 -8.40 -1.83
CA LEU A 41 -4.33 -9.86 -1.77
C LEU A 41 -3.25 -10.46 -0.86
N LEU A 42 -2.03 -9.94 -0.94
CA LEU A 42 -0.91 -10.39 -0.12
C LEU A 42 -1.13 -10.06 1.37
N GLU A 43 -1.62 -8.86 1.68
CA GLU A 43 -2.01 -8.49 3.05
C GLU A 43 -3.09 -9.43 3.59
N GLY A 44 -4.14 -9.69 2.81
CA GLY A 44 -5.21 -10.60 3.20
C GLY A 44 -4.69 -12.01 3.47
N ALA A 45 -3.82 -12.54 2.61
CA ALA A 45 -3.19 -13.85 2.81
C ALA A 45 -2.34 -13.89 4.09
N LEU A 46 -1.50 -12.88 4.32
CA LEU A 46 -0.67 -12.78 5.52
C LEU A 46 -1.51 -12.63 6.80
N ALA A 47 -2.59 -11.87 6.76
CA ALA A 47 -3.51 -11.68 7.89
C ALA A 47 -4.25 -12.97 8.26
N VAL A 48 -4.65 -13.76 7.26
CA VAL A 48 -5.24 -15.10 7.49
C VAL A 48 -4.20 -16.06 8.06
N LEU A 49 -3.02 -16.14 7.47
CA LEU A 49 -1.95 -17.06 7.89
C LEU A 49 -1.36 -16.73 9.26
N SER A 50 -1.24 -15.45 9.61
CA SER A 50 -0.72 -15.02 10.92
C SER A 50 -1.71 -15.20 12.06
N GLY A 51 -3.00 -15.43 11.77
CA GLY A 51 -4.05 -15.46 12.79
C GLY A 51 -4.41 -14.09 13.36
N VAL A 52 -3.94 -12.98 12.76
CA VAL A 52 -4.25 -11.62 13.25
C VAL A 52 -5.75 -11.33 13.23
N PHE A 53 -6.51 -11.87 12.26
CA PHE A 53 -7.98 -11.77 12.29
C PHE A 53 -8.61 -12.45 13.51
N GLN A 54 -7.97 -13.47 14.09
CA GLN A 54 -8.47 -14.13 15.29
C GLN A 54 -8.33 -13.22 16.53
N ALA A 55 -7.36 -12.30 16.55
CA ALA A 55 -7.27 -11.29 17.59
C ALA A 55 -8.50 -10.35 17.56
N LEU A 56 -9.00 -9.99 16.37
CA LEU A 56 -10.24 -9.23 16.22
C LEU A 56 -11.46 -10.03 16.71
N ILE A 57 -11.53 -11.33 16.36
CA ILE A 57 -12.59 -12.23 16.84
C ILE A 57 -12.57 -12.34 18.37
N PHE A 58 -11.38 -12.40 18.99
CA PHE A 58 -11.27 -12.40 20.45
C PHE A 58 -11.82 -11.14 21.09
N VAL A 59 -11.53 -9.96 20.54
CA VAL A 59 -12.04 -8.69 21.08
C VAL A 59 -13.57 -8.71 21.17
N ILE A 60 -14.23 -9.29 20.17
CA ILE A 60 -15.69 -9.39 20.05
C ILE A 60 -16.25 -10.52 20.92
N THR A 61 -15.68 -11.73 20.83
CA THR A 61 -16.26 -12.96 21.42
C THR A 61 -15.78 -13.27 22.83
N LYS A 62 -14.67 -12.66 23.27
CA LYS A 62 -13.97 -12.93 24.54
C LYS A 62 -13.56 -14.40 24.73
N ARG A 63 -13.38 -15.14 23.63
CA ARG A 63 -12.98 -16.56 23.62
C ARG A 63 -11.49 -16.72 23.32
N PRO A 64 -10.62 -16.88 24.34
CA PRO A 64 -9.17 -16.95 24.13
C PRO A 64 -8.71 -18.27 23.48
N ASP A 65 -9.53 -19.32 23.56
CA ASP A 65 -9.32 -20.63 22.92
C ASP A 65 -9.23 -20.57 21.39
N LEU A 66 -9.76 -19.49 20.80
CA LEU A 66 -9.74 -19.25 19.36
C LEU A 66 -8.51 -18.49 18.86
N ILE A 67 -7.61 -18.04 19.76
CA ILE A 67 -6.42 -17.26 19.38
C ILE A 67 -5.23 -18.17 19.13
N ARG A 68 -4.81 -18.27 17.88
CA ARG A 68 -3.54 -18.87 17.48
C ARG A 68 -2.81 -17.91 16.55
N ILE A 69 -1.93 -17.09 17.13
CA ILE A 69 -1.11 -16.14 16.36
C ILE A 69 0.22 -16.82 16.03
N ASP A 70 0.52 -16.91 14.74
CA ASP A 70 1.87 -17.29 14.29
C ASP A 70 2.76 -16.04 14.27
N ILE A 71 3.61 -15.92 15.28
CA ILE A 71 4.52 -14.78 15.45
C ILE A 71 5.48 -14.61 14.26
N ARG A 72 5.85 -15.71 13.58
CA ARG A 72 6.78 -15.68 12.44
C ARG A 72 6.09 -14.98 11.27
N ILE A 73 4.88 -15.40 10.93
CA ILE A 73 4.09 -14.78 9.86
C ILE A 73 3.67 -13.36 10.23
N ALA A 74 3.31 -13.11 11.49
CA ALA A 74 2.98 -11.77 11.97
C ALA A 74 4.16 -10.80 11.79
N SER A 75 5.40 -11.22 12.07
CA SER A 75 6.58 -10.37 11.84
C SER A 75 6.80 -10.05 10.35
N ILE A 76 6.55 -11.01 9.45
CA ILE A 76 6.60 -10.79 8.00
C ILE A 76 5.52 -9.80 7.57
N MET A 77 4.31 -9.91 8.14
CA MET A 77 3.22 -8.98 7.88
C MET A 77 3.57 -7.54 8.28
N VAL A 78 4.19 -7.35 9.46
CA VAL A 78 4.66 -6.01 9.90
C VAL A 78 5.70 -5.46 8.94
N ALA A 79 6.70 -6.27 8.55
CA ALA A 79 7.71 -5.85 7.58
C ALA A 79 7.08 -5.49 6.22
N PHE A 80 6.09 -6.25 5.78
CA PHE A 80 5.35 -5.99 4.55
C PHE A 80 4.56 -4.68 4.61
N ILE A 81 3.89 -4.38 5.73
CA ILE A 81 3.17 -3.11 5.93
C ILE A 81 4.15 -1.93 5.83
N LEU A 82 5.31 -2.00 6.52
CA LEU A 82 6.32 -0.94 6.45
C LEU A 82 6.84 -0.74 5.02
N TYR A 83 7.14 -1.83 4.31
CA TYR A 83 7.52 -1.80 2.90
C TYR A 83 6.45 -1.13 2.04
N ASN A 84 5.17 -1.45 2.26
CA ASN A 84 4.05 -0.88 1.51
C ASN A 84 3.96 0.65 1.65
N LEU A 85 4.17 1.18 2.86
CA LEU A 85 4.18 2.63 3.14
C LEU A 85 5.31 3.33 2.40
N ILE A 86 6.52 2.78 2.48
CA ILE A 86 7.71 3.31 1.80
C ILE A 86 7.46 3.29 0.29
N ASP A 87 6.92 2.20 -0.24
CA ASP A 87 6.63 2.05 -1.65
C ASP A 87 5.63 3.10 -2.14
N ALA A 88 4.54 3.33 -1.41
CA ALA A 88 3.56 4.36 -1.74
C ALA A 88 4.20 5.76 -1.77
N PHE A 89 5.07 6.07 -0.80
CA PHE A 89 5.81 7.34 -0.78
C PHE A 89 6.76 7.49 -1.98
N VAL A 90 7.56 6.46 -2.27
CA VAL A 90 8.51 6.46 -3.40
C VAL A 90 7.77 6.57 -4.74
N LEU A 91 6.66 5.85 -4.90
CA LEU A 91 5.83 5.90 -6.09
C LEU A 91 5.22 7.29 -6.29
N ALA A 92 4.74 7.94 -5.22
CA ALA A 92 4.23 9.30 -5.28
C ALA A 92 5.32 10.29 -5.75
N ARG A 93 6.54 10.17 -5.21
CA ARG A 93 7.68 10.99 -5.65
C ARG A 93 8.01 10.74 -7.12
N LYS A 94 8.02 9.48 -7.57
CA LYS A 94 8.33 9.10 -8.96
C LYS A 94 7.33 9.71 -9.94
N ILE A 95 6.04 9.69 -9.61
CA ILE A 95 4.97 10.22 -10.47
C ILE A 95 4.97 11.76 -10.49
N ASN A 96 5.36 12.40 -9.40
CA ASN A 96 5.45 13.85 -9.29
C ASN A 96 6.74 14.44 -9.87
N LYS A 97 7.70 13.63 -10.35
CA LYS A 97 8.90 14.13 -11.03
C LYS A 97 8.49 14.81 -12.35
N PRO A 98 8.97 16.05 -12.61
CA PRO A 98 8.72 16.70 -13.90
C PRO A 98 9.34 15.87 -15.03
N ARG A 99 8.50 15.45 -15.99
CA ARG A 99 8.99 14.87 -17.25
C ARG A 99 9.29 16.02 -18.20
N TYR A 100 10.58 16.32 -18.39
CA TYR A 100 11.02 17.14 -19.51
C TYR A 100 10.82 16.33 -20.78
N PHE A 101 9.72 16.57 -21.49
CA PHE A 101 9.56 16.05 -22.84
C PHE A 101 10.49 16.81 -23.77
N ILE A 102 11.62 16.19 -24.13
CA ILE A 102 12.41 16.63 -25.28
C ILE A 102 11.60 16.27 -26.53
N GLN A 103 10.72 17.18 -26.96
CA GLN A 103 10.14 17.09 -28.29
C GLN A 103 11.26 17.32 -29.30
N ARG A 104 11.86 16.23 -29.80
CA ARG A 104 12.62 16.28 -31.05
C ARG A 104 11.61 16.57 -32.15
N ARG A 105 11.50 17.85 -32.54
CA ARG A 105 10.79 18.25 -33.75
C ARG A 105 11.44 17.49 -34.92
N ARG A 106 10.64 16.66 -35.60
CA ARG A 106 10.87 16.30 -37.00
C ARG A 106 9.98 17.20 -37.84
#